data_AF-A0AA95RZ69-F1
#
_entry.id   AF-A0AA95RZ69-F1
#
_cell.length_a   1.000
_cell.length_b   1.000
_cell.length_c   1.000
_cell.angle_alpha   90.00
_cell.angle_beta   90.00
_cell.angle_gamma   90.00
#
_symmetry.space_group_name_H-M   'P 1'
#
loop_
_entity.id
_entity.type
_entity.pdbx_description
1 polymer ?
#
loop_
_entity_poly.entity_id
_entity_poly.type
_entity_poly.pdbx_seq_one_letter_code
_entity_poly.pdbx_strand_id
1 'polypeptide(L)'
;MNSLTHLISNYKRNKANFEVWKLSDFRNRSKSIEELINDAVWGYLPDRKRDGHQRRIDKGVLDEMVKKLLDPAVLDELKDRCKSFDDFFSLVYSLKIKGFSSLCVYDTALRIGAIFNYYPDVVFLHCGALEGAVALIGKEKLNRYTKYFADNGNYPYLPVECLPKELQVLEPHHIENFLCINKKKIIPA
;
A
#
# COMPACT_ATOMS: atom_id res chain seq x y z
N MET A 1 20.03 -3.82 -22.22
CA MET A 1 19.51 -2.83 -21.25
C MET A 1 17.99 -2.82 -21.33
N ASN A 2 17.28 -2.91 -20.22
CA ASN A 2 15.81 -2.85 -20.24
C ASN A 2 15.38 -1.38 -20.13
N SER A 3 14.73 -0.86 -21.17
CA SER A 3 14.09 0.46 -21.09
C SER A 3 13.01 0.46 -19.99
N LEU A 4 12.69 1.65 -19.47
CA LEU A 4 11.60 1.81 -18.49
C LEU A 4 10.28 1.21 -19.01
N THR A 5 9.96 1.46 -20.29
CA THR A 5 8.79 0.88 -20.97
C THR A 5 8.80 -0.65 -20.98
N HIS A 6 9.97 -1.27 -21.17
CA HIS A 6 10.10 -2.72 -21.10
C HIS A 6 9.84 -3.25 -19.69
N LEU A 7 10.39 -2.59 -18.66
CA LEU A 7 10.14 -2.97 -17.26
C LEU A 7 8.65 -2.85 -16.90
N ILE A 8 7.98 -1.80 -17.37
CA ILE A 8 6.55 -1.59 -17.14
C ILE A 8 5.72 -2.67 -17.85
N SER A 9 6.05 -2.97 -19.10
CA SER A 9 5.38 -4.05 -19.85
C SER A 9 5.54 -5.40 -19.16
N ASN A 10 6.75 -5.67 -18.65
CA ASN A 10 7.05 -6.89 -17.89
C ASN A 10 6.27 -6.93 -16.57
N TYR A 11 6.15 -5.81 -15.85
CA TYR A 11 5.33 -5.69 -14.65
C TYR A 11 3.85 -5.96 -14.93
N LYS A 12 3.28 -5.32 -15.96
CA LYS A 12 1.88 -5.52 -16.36
C LYS A 12 1.59 -6.98 -16.67
N ARG A 13 2.47 -7.64 -17.42
CA ARG A 13 2.32 -9.04 -17.82
C ARG A 13 2.41 -10.03 -16.64
N ASN A 14 3.36 -9.80 -15.72
CA ASN A 14 3.76 -10.83 -14.77
C ASN A 14 3.41 -10.54 -13.31
N LYS A 15 3.02 -9.31 -12.97
CA LYS A 15 2.88 -8.86 -11.57
C LYS A 15 1.58 -8.10 -11.30
N ALA A 16 1.11 -7.27 -12.22
CA ALA A 16 -0.12 -6.49 -12.01
C ALA A 16 -1.34 -7.39 -11.67
N ASN A 17 -1.53 -8.49 -12.41
CA ASN A 17 -2.62 -9.45 -12.13
C ASN A 17 -2.52 -10.08 -10.74
N PHE A 18 -1.30 -10.30 -10.23
CA PHE A 18 -1.11 -10.82 -8.88
C PHE A 18 -1.52 -9.79 -7.83
N GLU A 19 -1.19 -8.50 -8.01
CA GLU A 19 -1.64 -7.44 -7.12
C GLU A 19 -3.17 -7.30 -7.10
N VAL A 20 -3.81 -7.37 -8.28
CA VAL A 20 -5.28 -7.39 -8.39
C VAL A 20 -5.86 -8.61 -7.69
N TRP A 21 -5.25 -9.79 -7.89
CA TRP A 21 -5.66 -11.01 -7.21
C TRP A 21 -5.54 -10.90 -5.69
N LYS A 22 -4.43 -10.37 -5.15
CA LYS A 22 -4.25 -10.16 -3.71
C LYS A 22 -5.38 -9.31 -3.11
N LEU A 23 -5.84 -8.30 -3.83
CA LEU A 23 -6.88 -7.39 -3.37
C LEU A 23 -8.31 -7.89 -3.64
N SER A 24 -8.47 -8.93 -4.46
CA SER A 24 -9.78 -9.38 -4.94
C SER A 24 -10.70 -9.90 -3.83
N ASP A 25 -10.16 -10.62 -2.85
CA ASP A 25 -10.95 -11.20 -1.75
C ASP A 25 -11.49 -10.11 -0.80
N PHE A 26 -10.87 -8.92 -0.76
CA PHE A 26 -11.38 -7.80 0.03
C PHE A 26 -12.66 -7.20 -0.56
N ARG A 27 -13.00 -7.53 -1.81
CA ARG A 27 -14.26 -7.13 -2.47
C ARG A 27 -15.33 -8.23 -2.37
N ASN A 28 -15.05 -9.30 -1.62
CA ASN A 28 -15.93 -10.44 -1.51
C ASN A 28 -17.15 -10.14 -0.61
N ARG A 29 -18.30 -9.94 -1.25
CA ARG A 29 -19.56 -9.60 -0.57
C ARG A 29 -20.20 -10.75 0.21
N SER A 30 -19.66 -11.97 0.13
CA SER A 30 -20.14 -13.08 0.96
C SER A 30 -19.61 -13.02 2.40
N LYS A 31 -18.56 -12.23 2.66
CA LYS A 31 -17.97 -12.05 3.98
C LYS A 31 -18.58 -10.86 4.68
N SER A 32 -18.64 -10.92 6.02
CA SER A 32 -18.97 -9.74 6.80
C SER A 32 -17.86 -8.70 6.69
N ILE A 33 -18.20 -7.43 6.93
CA ILE A 33 -17.20 -6.35 6.96
C ILE A 33 -16.16 -6.57 8.06
N GLU A 34 -16.56 -7.12 9.20
CA GLU A 34 -15.69 -7.48 10.32
C GLU A 34 -14.69 -8.57 9.92
N GLU A 35 -15.14 -9.60 9.18
CA GLU A 35 -14.27 -10.64 8.63
C GLU A 35 -13.27 -10.06 7.63
N LEU A 36 -13.71 -9.16 6.75
CA LEU A 36 -12.85 -8.51 5.76
C LEU A 36 -11.80 -7.60 6.42
N ILE A 37 -12.17 -6.87 7.48
CA ILE A 37 -11.24 -6.04 8.27
C ILE A 37 -10.22 -6.91 8.99
N ASN A 38 -10.67 -8.01 9.62
CA ASN A 38 -9.76 -8.99 10.22
C ASN A 38 -8.77 -9.51 9.17
N ASP A 39 -9.27 -9.94 8.01
CA ASP A 39 -8.42 -10.42 6.92
C ASP A 39 -7.44 -9.35 6.41
N ALA A 40 -7.83 -8.07 6.40
CA ALA A 40 -6.99 -6.97 5.96
C ALA A 40 -5.78 -6.75 6.89
N VAL A 41 -6.02 -6.77 8.20
CA VAL A 41 -4.97 -6.67 9.23
C VAL A 41 -4.06 -7.89 9.21
N TRP A 42 -4.63 -9.08 9.09
CA TRP A 42 -3.87 -10.33 9.01
C TRP A 42 -3.17 -10.54 7.66
N GLY A 43 -3.49 -9.71 6.67
CA GLY A 43 -2.94 -9.76 5.32
C GLY A 43 -3.20 -11.11 4.65
N TYR A 44 -4.39 -11.68 4.86
CA TYR A 44 -4.77 -12.92 4.20
C TYR A 44 -4.99 -12.70 2.71
N LEU A 45 -4.39 -13.57 1.91
CA LEU A 45 -4.56 -13.65 0.47
C LEU A 45 -5.76 -14.55 0.13
N PRO A 46 -6.24 -14.56 -1.12
CA PRO A 46 -7.34 -15.44 -1.52
C PRO A 46 -7.07 -16.94 -1.28
N ASP A 47 -5.79 -17.37 -1.26
CA ASP A 47 -5.41 -18.75 -0.91
C ASP A 47 -5.31 -19.01 0.61
N ARG A 48 -5.78 -18.06 1.43
CA ARG A 48 -5.75 -18.05 2.90
C ARG A 48 -4.36 -18.09 3.52
N LYS A 49 -3.30 -17.90 2.74
CA LYS A 49 -1.96 -17.63 3.28
C LYS A 49 -1.83 -16.15 3.62
N ARG A 50 -0.93 -15.85 4.55
CA ARG A 50 -0.56 -14.46 4.85
C ARG A 50 0.46 -13.95 3.85
N ASP A 51 0.31 -12.70 3.42
CA ASP A 51 1.30 -12.00 2.61
C ASP A 51 2.69 -12.06 3.26
N GLY A 52 3.75 -12.04 2.44
CA GLY A 52 5.14 -12.25 2.87
C GLY A 52 5.59 -11.30 3.98
N HIS A 53 5.20 -10.02 3.89
CA HIS A 53 5.51 -9.02 4.92
C HIS A 53 4.73 -9.29 6.21
N GLN A 54 3.44 -9.62 6.09
CA GLN A 54 2.56 -9.83 7.23
C GLN A 54 2.95 -11.05 8.08
N ARG A 55 3.58 -12.06 7.46
CA ARG A 55 4.11 -13.24 8.17
C ARG A 55 5.18 -12.90 9.22
N ARG A 56 5.85 -11.75 9.10
CA ARG A 56 6.93 -11.32 10.00
C ARG A 56 6.43 -10.51 11.19
N ILE A 57 5.15 -10.14 11.20
CA ILE A 57 4.57 -9.35 12.28
C ILE A 57 4.14 -10.27 13.41
N ASP A 58 4.42 -9.84 14.63
CA ASP A 58 4.00 -10.53 15.84
C ASP A 58 2.48 -10.68 15.86
N LYS A 59 1.99 -11.86 16.25
CA LYS A 59 0.56 -12.15 16.22
C LYS A 59 -0.22 -11.29 17.20
N GLY A 60 0.34 -11.01 18.39
CA GLY A 60 -0.29 -10.15 19.38
C GLY A 60 -0.47 -8.71 18.87
N VAL A 61 0.48 -8.22 18.08
CA VAL A 61 0.33 -6.93 17.37
C VAL A 61 -0.83 -6.96 16.37
N LEU A 62 -1.00 -8.06 15.62
CA LEU A 62 -2.12 -8.20 14.68
C LEU A 62 -3.46 -8.28 15.41
N ASP A 63 -3.54 -9.09 16.47
CA ASP A 63 -4.74 -9.22 17.29
C ASP A 63 -5.16 -7.89 17.92
N GLU A 64 -4.20 -7.12 18.43
CA GLU A 64 -4.49 -5.80 19.01
C GLU A 64 -4.96 -4.79 17.94
N MET A 65 -4.36 -4.81 16.75
CA MET A 65 -4.83 -3.99 15.63
C MET A 65 -6.23 -4.39 15.16
N VAL A 66 -6.55 -5.68 15.08
CA VAL A 66 -7.91 -6.17 14.79
C VAL A 66 -8.88 -5.65 15.85
N LYS A 67 -8.55 -5.80 17.14
CA LYS A 67 -9.40 -5.32 18.23
C LYS A 67 -9.70 -3.83 18.13
N LYS A 68 -8.70 -3.01 17.78
CA LYS A 68 -8.88 -1.55 17.60
C LYS A 68 -9.76 -1.22 16.39
N LEU A 69 -9.57 -1.90 15.27
CA LEU A 69 -10.33 -1.64 14.04
C LEU A 69 -11.76 -2.20 14.09
N LEU A 70 -12.01 -3.20 14.94
CA LEU A 70 -13.34 -3.76 15.19
C LEU A 70 -14.06 -3.12 16.39
N ASP A 71 -13.48 -2.09 17.01
CA ASP A 71 -14.22 -1.29 17.97
C ASP A 71 -15.46 -0.68 17.29
N PRO A 72 -16.66 -0.75 17.89
CA PRO A 72 -17.89 -0.30 17.25
C PRO A 72 -17.83 1.14 16.72
N ALA A 73 -17.20 2.07 17.46
CA ALA A 73 -17.11 3.47 17.04
C ALA A 73 -16.19 3.63 15.82
N VAL A 74 -15.12 2.83 15.76
CA VAL A 74 -14.19 2.81 14.62
C VAL A 74 -14.84 2.15 13.39
N LEU A 75 -15.63 1.10 13.59
CA LEU A 75 -16.39 0.46 12.52
C LEU A 75 -17.41 1.42 11.90
N ASP A 76 -18.12 2.20 12.73
CA ASP A 76 -19.05 3.22 12.26
C ASP A 76 -18.31 4.32 11.48
N GLU A 77 -17.14 4.76 11.96
CA GLU A 77 -16.29 5.72 11.24
C GLU A 77 -15.85 5.20 9.86
N LEU A 78 -15.39 3.94 9.78
CA LEU A 78 -15.00 3.28 8.54
C LEU A 78 -16.15 3.23 7.51
N LYS A 79 -17.37 2.90 7.95
CA LYS A 79 -18.53 2.72 7.08
C LYS A 79 -19.11 4.06 6.63
N ASP A 80 -19.28 4.97 7.57
CA ASP A 80 -20.12 6.14 7.35
C ASP A 80 -19.31 7.38 6.98
N ARG A 81 -18.09 7.53 7.51
CA ARG A 81 -17.31 8.77 7.37
C ARG A 81 -16.16 8.68 6.38
N CYS A 82 -15.48 7.54 6.27
CA CYS A 82 -14.40 7.40 5.29
C CYS A 82 -14.96 7.39 3.86
N LYS A 83 -14.50 8.32 3.00
CA LYS A 83 -14.92 8.48 1.59
C LYS A 83 -13.74 8.68 0.64
N SER A 84 -12.53 8.39 1.10
CA SER A 84 -11.29 8.44 0.33
C SER A 84 -10.26 7.47 0.90
N PHE A 85 -9.23 7.14 0.12
CA PHE A 85 -8.12 6.36 0.65
C PHE A 85 -7.42 7.06 1.82
N ASP A 86 -7.29 8.38 1.75
CA ASP A 86 -6.66 9.19 2.78
C ASP A 86 -7.40 9.09 4.12
N ASP A 87 -8.74 8.97 4.11
CA ASP A 87 -9.51 8.74 5.35
C ASP A 87 -9.17 7.38 5.98
N PHE A 88 -9.18 6.30 5.19
CA PHE A 88 -8.83 4.96 5.67
C PHE A 88 -7.39 4.90 6.18
N PHE A 89 -6.48 5.52 5.43
CA PHE A 89 -5.07 5.59 5.81
C PHE A 89 -4.87 6.38 7.10
N SER A 90 -5.54 7.53 7.25
CA SER A 90 -5.49 8.36 8.45
C SER A 90 -6.02 7.63 9.67
N LEU A 91 -7.12 6.89 9.53
CA LEU A 91 -7.70 6.11 10.62
C LEU A 91 -6.79 4.94 11.05
N VAL A 92 -6.25 4.16 10.10
CA VAL A 92 -5.32 3.08 10.45
C VAL A 92 -4.03 3.65 11.06
N TYR A 93 -3.55 4.80 10.56
CA TYR A 93 -2.40 5.50 11.11
C TYR A 93 -2.62 5.96 12.56
N SER A 94 -3.81 6.51 12.88
CA SER A 94 -4.11 7.01 14.23
C SER A 94 -4.26 5.87 15.24
N LEU A 95 -4.70 4.70 14.80
CA LEU A 95 -4.88 3.51 15.65
C LEU A 95 -3.60 2.68 15.81
N LYS A 96 -2.56 2.95 15.02
CA LYS A 96 -1.37 2.11 14.97
C LYS A 96 -0.71 1.94 16.34
N ILE A 97 -0.19 0.75 16.56
CA ILE A 97 0.52 0.39 17.79
C ILE A 97 2.00 0.13 17.54
N LYS A 98 2.78 0.04 18.62
CA LYS A 98 4.19 -0.36 18.53
C LYS A 98 4.30 -1.75 17.91
N GLY A 99 5.20 -1.91 16.93
CA GLY A 99 5.35 -3.16 16.18
C GLY A 99 4.54 -3.21 14.89
N PHE A 100 3.58 -2.29 14.69
CA PHE A 100 2.87 -2.12 13.42
C PHE A 100 3.55 -1.04 12.58
N SER A 101 4.41 -1.46 11.64
CA SER A 101 5.26 -0.55 10.87
C SER A 101 4.48 0.32 9.87
N SER A 102 5.13 1.32 9.27
CA SER A 102 4.51 2.15 8.24
C SER A 102 4.07 1.37 7.00
N LEU A 103 4.77 0.27 6.69
CA LEU A 103 4.33 -0.68 5.66
C LEU A 103 3.06 -1.41 6.08
N CYS A 104 2.94 -1.83 7.34
CA CYS A 104 1.73 -2.50 7.83
C CYS A 104 0.51 -1.57 7.82
N VAL A 105 0.70 -0.30 8.19
CA VAL A 105 -0.34 0.73 8.11
C VAL A 105 -0.82 0.89 6.67
N TYR A 106 0.10 1.09 5.72
CA TYR A 106 -0.26 1.23 4.31
C TYR A 106 -0.92 -0.02 3.74
N ASP A 107 -0.33 -1.21 3.96
CA ASP A 107 -0.86 -2.48 3.46
C ASP A 107 -2.28 -2.75 3.99
N THR A 108 -2.53 -2.44 5.26
CA THR A 108 -3.85 -2.60 5.89
C THR A 108 -4.84 -1.59 5.34
N ALA A 109 -4.44 -0.32 5.22
CA ALA A 109 -5.27 0.73 4.62
C ALA A 109 -5.61 0.43 3.16
N LEU A 110 -4.68 -0.15 2.38
CA LEU A 110 -4.92 -0.56 0.99
C LEU A 110 -5.93 -1.71 0.89
N ARG A 111 -5.85 -2.69 1.79
CA ARG A 111 -6.81 -3.80 1.83
C ARG A 111 -8.20 -3.33 2.30
N ILE A 112 -8.26 -2.46 3.31
CA ILE A 112 -9.53 -1.85 3.76
C ILE A 112 -10.12 -0.97 2.66
N GLY A 113 -9.31 -0.10 2.05
CA GLY A 113 -9.71 0.72 0.91
C GLY A 113 -10.27 -0.12 -0.23
N ALA A 114 -9.68 -1.29 -0.51
CA ALA A 114 -10.20 -2.22 -1.50
C ALA A 114 -11.60 -2.76 -1.17
N ILE A 115 -11.98 -2.91 0.11
CA ILE A 115 -13.35 -3.28 0.52
C ILE A 115 -14.36 -2.22 0.03
N PHE A 116 -13.99 -0.95 0.16
CA PHE A 116 -14.82 0.20 -0.18
C PHE A 116 -14.54 0.78 -1.58
N ASN A 117 -13.64 0.15 -2.34
CA ASN A 117 -13.20 0.57 -3.67
C ASN A 117 -12.52 1.96 -3.71
N TYR A 118 -11.74 2.30 -2.68
CA TYR A 118 -10.88 3.48 -2.62
C TYR A 118 -9.40 3.10 -2.66
N TYR A 119 -8.61 3.81 -3.48
CA TYR A 119 -7.19 3.55 -3.70
C TYR A 119 -6.39 4.85 -3.54
N PRO A 120 -5.08 4.78 -3.24
CA PRO A 120 -4.25 5.97 -3.07
C PRO A 120 -4.12 6.75 -4.39
N ASP A 121 -4.14 8.07 -4.29
CA ASP A 121 -3.84 9.00 -5.39
C ASP A 121 -2.34 9.39 -5.45
N VAL A 122 -1.58 9.01 -4.42
CA VAL A 122 -0.13 9.26 -4.29
C VAL A 122 0.66 7.96 -4.14
N VAL A 123 1.94 8.01 -4.47
CA VAL A 123 2.83 6.85 -4.36
C VAL A 123 3.53 6.88 -3.00
N PHE A 124 3.12 6.03 -2.07
CA PHE A 124 3.85 5.85 -0.81
C PHE A 124 5.19 5.15 -1.05
N LEU A 125 6.23 5.55 -0.31
CA LEU A 125 7.61 5.11 -0.52
C LEU A 125 8.16 4.32 0.67
N HIS A 126 7.75 3.07 0.84
CA HIS A 126 8.40 2.16 1.80
C HIS A 126 9.81 1.76 1.32
N CYS A 127 10.62 1.13 2.17
CA CYS A 127 12.06 0.91 1.90
C CYS A 127 12.39 0.45 0.47
N GLY A 128 11.68 -0.56 -0.06
CA GLY A 128 11.92 -1.05 -1.41
C GLY A 128 11.51 -0.07 -2.51
N ALA A 129 10.34 0.55 -2.38
CA ALA A 129 9.86 1.56 -3.33
C ALA A 129 10.72 2.82 -3.29
N LEU A 130 11.21 3.22 -2.11
CA LEU A 130 12.13 4.34 -1.92
C LEU A 130 13.46 4.10 -2.66
N GLU A 131 14.05 2.92 -2.51
CA GLU A 131 15.25 2.53 -3.29
C GLU A 131 14.99 2.59 -4.80
N GLY A 132 13.83 2.08 -5.25
CA GLY A 132 13.44 2.14 -6.65
C GLY A 132 13.23 3.57 -7.16
N ALA A 133 12.64 4.44 -6.35
CA ALA A 133 12.44 5.86 -6.68
C ALA A 133 13.78 6.60 -6.77
N VAL A 134 14.69 6.37 -5.82
CA VAL A 134 16.06 6.91 -5.87
C VAL A 134 16.76 6.49 -7.16
N ALA A 135 16.68 5.21 -7.52
CA ALA A 135 17.28 4.70 -8.75
C ALA A 135 16.65 5.31 -10.01
N LEU A 136 15.35 5.61 -9.98
CA LEU A 136 14.61 6.08 -11.15
C LEU A 136 14.77 7.56 -11.44
N ILE A 137 14.65 8.41 -10.41
CA ILE A 137 14.59 9.86 -10.57
C ILE A 137 15.75 10.60 -9.90
N GLY A 138 16.64 9.88 -9.20
CA GLY A 138 17.77 10.46 -8.47
C GLY A 138 17.38 11.07 -7.12
N LYS A 139 18.36 11.12 -6.19
CA LYS A 139 18.16 11.62 -4.82
C LYS A 139 17.72 13.09 -4.77
N GLU A 140 18.32 13.94 -5.59
CA GLU A 140 18.02 15.38 -5.57
C GLU A 140 16.55 15.65 -5.94
N LYS A 141 16.10 15.08 -7.06
CA LYS A 141 14.71 15.21 -7.51
C LYS A 141 13.74 14.58 -6.51
N LEU A 142 14.09 13.42 -5.96
CA LEU A 142 13.30 12.76 -4.93
C LEU A 142 13.11 13.67 -3.70
N ASN A 143 14.20 14.24 -3.16
CA ASN A 143 14.16 15.11 -1.99
C ASN A 143 13.32 16.37 -2.23
N ARG A 144 13.33 16.91 -3.45
CA ARG A 144 12.54 18.08 -3.82
C ARG A 144 11.02 17.84 -3.79
N TYR A 145 10.58 16.63 -4.13
CA TYR A 145 9.15 16.32 -4.30
C TYR A 145 8.57 15.44 -3.19
N THR A 146 9.40 14.81 -2.36
CA THR A 146 8.93 13.95 -1.27
C THR A 146 8.18 14.77 -0.25
N LYS A 147 6.96 14.32 0.05
CA LYS A 147 6.15 14.82 1.15
C LYS A 147 6.01 13.75 2.22
N TYR A 148 5.59 14.14 3.41
CA TYR A 148 5.45 13.23 4.55
C TYR A 148 4.03 13.33 5.09
N PHE A 149 3.38 12.19 5.26
CA PHE A 149 2.05 12.17 5.86
C PHE A 149 2.17 12.52 7.35
N ALA A 150 1.36 13.49 7.80
CA ALA A 150 1.37 14.00 9.18
C ALA A 150 2.78 14.36 9.70
N ASP A 151 3.61 14.98 8.86
CA ASP A 151 5.01 15.36 9.14
C ASP A 151 5.88 14.20 9.67
N ASN A 152 5.51 12.95 9.35
CA ASN A 152 6.19 11.76 9.84
C ASN A 152 7.12 11.17 8.78
N GLY A 153 8.43 11.24 9.05
CA GLY A 153 9.50 10.74 8.17
C GLY A 153 9.38 9.26 7.76
N ASN A 154 8.58 8.45 8.48
CA ASN A 154 8.35 7.04 8.15
C ASN A 154 7.26 6.82 7.08
N TYR A 155 6.57 7.88 6.68
CA TYR A 155 5.48 7.86 5.70
C TYR A 155 5.74 8.83 4.54
N PRO A 156 6.88 8.69 3.83
CA PRO A 156 7.14 9.47 2.64
C PRO A 156 6.19 9.07 1.51
N TYR A 157 5.77 10.04 0.72
CA TYR A 157 5.01 9.82 -0.50
C TYR A 157 5.40 10.81 -1.59
N LEU A 158 5.10 10.45 -2.84
CA LEU A 158 5.29 11.28 -4.02
C LEU A 158 3.97 11.47 -4.77
N PRO A 159 3.71 12.69 -5.29
CA PRO A 159 2.74 12.87 -6.36
C PRO A 159 3.17 12.09 -7.62
N VAL A 160 2.20 11.48 -8.31
CA VAL A 160 2.45 10.65 -9.51
C VAL A 160 3.11 11.44 -10.63
N GLU A 161 2.75 12.72 -10.76
CA GLU A 161 3.24 13.64 -11.78
C GLU A 161 4.75 13.92 -11.70
N CYS A 162 5.38 13.66 -10.54
CA CYS A 162 6.82 13.80 -10.34
C CYS A 162 7.63 12.68 -11.00
N LEU A 163 6.99 11.55 -11.32
CA LEU A 163 7.58 10.36 -11.94
C LEU A 163 7.58 10.46 -13.48
N PRO A 164 8.42 9.68 -14.19
CA PRO A 164 8.41 9.63 -15.65
C PRO A 164 7.03 9.31 -16.23
N LYS A 165 6.70 9.90 -17.39
CA LYS A 165 5.36 9.82 -18.02
C LYS A 165 4.93 8.38 -18.30
N GLU A 166 5.88 7.51 -18.57
CA GLU A 166 5.66 6.08 -18.81
C GLU A 166 5.05 5.38 -17.59
N LEU A 167 5.38 5.80 -16.36
CA LEU A 167 4.82 5.22 -15.13
C LEU A 167 3.47 5.79 -14.75
N GLN A 168 3.14 7.01 -15.19
CA GLN A 168 1.89 7.69 -14.84
C GLN A 168 0.64 6.97 -15.41
N VAL A 169 0.83 5.94 -16.25
CA VAL A 169 -0.23 5.05 -16.75
C VAL A 169 -0.62 3.94 -15.77
N LEU A 170 0.09 3.81 -14.64
CA LEU A 170 -0.19 2.84 -13.59
C LEU A 170 -0.85 3.55 -12.41
N GLU A 171 -1.77 2.86 -11.74
CA GLU A 171 -2.31 3.34 -10.47
C GLU A 171 -1.20 3.47 -9.41
N PRO A 172 -1.32 4.38 -8.42
CA PRO A 172 -0.23 4.67 -7.49
C PRO A 172 0.26 3.48 -6.67
N HIS A 173 -0.66 2.60 -6.24
CA HIS A 173 -0.30 1.35 -5.56
C HIS A 173 0.43 0.35 -6.47
N HIS A 174 0.16 0.37 -7.79
CA HIS A 174 0.95 -0.40 -8.75
C HIS A 174 2.34 0.20 -8.97
N ILE A 175 2.46 1.53 -8.95
CA ILE A 175 3.75 2.22 -9.03
C ILE A 175 4.63 1.89 -7.83
N GLU A 176 4.11 1.94 -6.60
CA GLU A 176 4.85 1.54 -5.38
C GLU A 176 5.45 0.13 -5.56
N ASN A 177 4.61 -0.84 -5.89
CA ASN A 177 5.07 -2.22 -6.06
C ASN A 177 6.06 -2.35 -7.24
N PHE A 178 5.82 -1.63 -8.34
CA PHE A 178 6.74 -1.58 -9.48
C PHE A 178 8.14 -1.12 -9.05
N LEU A 179 8.23 -0.02 -8.30
CA LEU A 179 9.49 0.52 -7.80
C LEU A 179 10.16 -0.50 -6.86
N CYS A 180 9.39 -1.10 -5.95
CA CYS A 180 9.90 -2.06 -4.99
C CYS A 180 10.53 -3.30 -5.64
N ILE A 181 9.88 -3.88 -6.64
CA ILE A 181 10.38 -5.12 -7.27
C ILE A 181 11.48 -4.87 -8.32
N ASN A 182 11.50 -3.68 -8.93
CA ASN A 182 12.46 -3.33 -9.99
C ASN A 182 13.62 -2.46 -9.50
N LYS A 183 13.74 -2.15 -8.21
CA LYS A 183 14.81 -1.30 -7.65
C LYS A 183 16.25 -1.66 -8.08
N LYS A 184 16.52 -2.94 -8.37
CA LYS A 184 17.83 -3.42 -8.87
C LYS A 184 17.96 -3.45 -10.41
N LYS A 185 16.85 -3.27 -11.12
CA LYS A 185 16.73 -3.33 -12.59
C LYS A 185 16.53 -1.96 -13.22
N ILE A 186 16.03 -1.00 -12.43
CA ILE A 186 15.97 0.41 -12.80
C ILE A 186 17.41 0.89 -12.90
N ILE A 187 17.77 1.38 -14.08
CA ILE A 187 19.05 2.02 -14.32
C ILE A 187 18.80 3.52 -14.16
N PRO A 188 19.66 4.25 -13.43
CA PRO A 188 19.58 5.70 -13.35
C PRO A 188 19.56 6.32 -14.74
N ALA A 189 18.66 7.28 -14.94
CA ALA A 189 18.70 8.16 -16.10
C ALA A 189 19.94 9.07 -16.04
#